data_AF-A0A397DFN7-F1
#
_entry.id   AF-A0A397DFN7-F1
#
_cell.length_a   1.000
_cell.length_b   1.000
_cell.length_c   1.000
_cell.angle_alpha   90.00
_cell.angle_beta   90.00
_cell.angle_gamma   90.00
#
_symmetry.space_group_name_H-M   'P 1'
#
loop_
_entity.id
_entity.type
_entity.pdbx_description
1 polymer ?
#
loop_
_entity_poly.entity_id
_entity_poly.type
_entity_poly.pdbx_seq_one_letter_code
_entity_poly.pdbx_strand_id
1 'polypeptide(L)'
;SSLIPTKHLGLPADFYADPKRLKQLAVFSRPEHILPRYGEFVYKTLLRANAMQYLFQYRSPQPTCIFCGSNETYQHFLFACRYGLSVWHHFKRIQRALQCPFPRNAFELFFELPKPQDGYYVRGLLKIWPIVRACVYYQIWLQRADRTFRPDLTPKTPVDTAIHAANLIKMHLRLLLRDLPLKKGYSKVFNVLRALSADPWLKLHVIPDSVHA
;
A
#
# COMPACT_ATOMS: atom_id res chain seq x y z
N SER A 1 -15.29 20.00 -15.44
CA SER A 1 -15.01 19.34 -14.16
C SER A 1 -14.74 17.87 -14.42
N SER A 2 -13.76 17.25 -13.75
CA SER A 2 -13.57 15.80 -13.84
C SER A 2 -14.72 15.09 -13.13
N LEU A 3 -15.28 14.04 -13.73
CA LEU A 3 -16.34 13.21 -13.12
C LEU A 3 -15.81 12.34 -11.97
N ILE A 4 -14.49 12.26 -11.78
CA ILE A 4 -13.85 11.35 -10.82
C ILE A 4 -13.71 12.05 -9.46
N PRO A 5 -14.23 11.45 -8.37
CA PRO A 5 -14.14 12.07 -7.04
C PRO A 5 -12.71 12.14 -6.53
N THR A 6 -12.33 13.28 -5.94
CA THR A 6 -10.96 13.52 -5.43
C THR A 6 -10.94 14.00 -3.97
N LYS A 7 -12.08 14.52 -3.47
CA LYS A 7 -12.20 15.09 -2.12
C LYS A 7 -11.83 14.11 -1.01
N HIS A 8 -12.13 12.81 -1.18
CA HIS A 8 -11.79 11.77 -0.18
C HIS A 8 -10.29 11.51 -0.05
N LEU A 9 -9.50 11.95 -1.03
CA LEU A 9 -8.03 11.90 -1.02
C LEU A 9 -7.41 13.24 -0.59
N GLY A 10 -8.22 14.28 -0.36
CA GLY A 10 -7.73 15.64 -0.13
C GLY A 10 -7.06 16.26 -1.35
N LEU A 11 -7.47 15.88 -2.56
CA LEU A 11 -6.93 16.39 -3.83
C LEU A 11 -7.87 17.43 -4.47
N PRO A 12 -7.36 18.34 -5.34
CA PRO A 12 -8.17 19.28 -6.10
C PRO A 12 -9.27 18.60 -6.94
N ALA A 13 -10.39 19.29 -7.18
CA ALA A 13 -11.52 18.75 -7.96
C ALA A 13 -11.18 18.50 -9.44
N ASP A 14 -10.19 19.22 -9.95
CA ASP A 14 -9.66 19.14 -11.32
C ASP A 14 -8.38 18.30 -11.40
N PHE A 15 -7.97 17.60 -10.35
CA PHE A 15 -6.70 16.85 -10.30
C PHE A 15 -6.51 15.87 -11.48
N TYR A 16 -7.59 15.23 -11.94
CA TYR A 16 -7.56 14.31 -13.08
C TYR A 16 -7.78 14.98 -14.44
N ALA A 17 -7.91 16.31 -14.50
CA ALA A 17 -7.89 17.06 -15.75
C ALA A 17 -6.49 17.06 -16.39
N ASP A 18 -5.43 16.89 -15.60
CA ASP A 18 -4.08 16.63 -16.10
C ASP A 18 -3.98 15.23 -16.72
N PRO A 19 -3.68 15.11 -18.04
CA PRO A 19 -3.53 13.84 -18.72
C PRO A 19 -2.50 12.90 -18.08
N LYS A 20 -1.46 13.44 -17.42
CA LYS A 20 -0.47 12.65 -16.69
C LYS A 20 -1.11 11.92 -15.50
N ARG A 21 -1.99 12.58 -14.76
CA ARG A 21 -2.70 12.00 -13.61
C ARG A 21 -3.71 10.96 -14.05
N LEU A 22 -4.41 11.21 -15.15
CA LEU A 22 -5.33 10.24 -15.72
C LEU A 22 -4.58 8.98 -16.22
N LYS A 23 -3.41 9.15 -16.86
CA LYS A 23 -2.55 8.03 -17.25
C LYS A 23 -2.06 7.24 -16.02
N GLN A 24 -1.66 7.93 -14.95
CA GLN A 24 -1.30 7.26 -13.69
C GLN A 24 -2.48 6.48 -13.12
N LEU A 25 -3.70 7.05 -13.11
CA LEU A 25 -4.92 6.35 -12.68
C LEU A 25 -5.18 5.08 -13.50
N ALA A 26 -5.02 5.14 -14.82
CA ALA A 26 -5.20 4.00 -15.71
C ALA A 26 -4.23 2.86 -15.38
N VAL A 27 -2.98 3.15 -15.01
CA VAL A 27 -2.00 2.15 -14.57
C VAL A 27 -2.47 1.39 -13.32
N PHE A 28 -3.19 2.05 -12.40
CA PHE A 28 -3.73 1.37 -11.22
C PHE A 28 -4.84 0.35 -11.54
N SER A 29 -5.52 0.48 -12.67
CA SER A 29 -6.53 -0.50 -13.09
C SER A 29 -5.91 -1.86 -13.49
N ARG A 30 -4.65 -1.84 -13.95
CA ARG A 30 -3.89 -3.01 -14.40
C ARG A 30 -2.41 -2.86 -14.02
N PRO A 31 -2.08 -2.93 -12.73
CA PRO A 31 -0.71 -2.74 -12.27
C PRO A 31 0.19 -3.89 -12.72
N GLU A 32 1.35 -3.53 -13.26
CA GLU A 32 2.39 -4.49 -13.63
C GLU A 32 2.91 -5.22 -12.38
N HIS A 33 3.00 -6.55 -12.43
CA HIS A 33 3.52 -7.41 -11.36
C HIS A 33 2.78 -7.37 -10.01
N ILE A 34 1.55 -6.84 -9.95
CA ILE A 34 0.68 -6.93 -8.78
C ILE A 34 -0.52 -7.80 -9.12
N LEU A 35 -0.84 -8.78 -8.28
CA LEU A 35 -2.01 -9.63 -8.53
C LEU A 35 -3.29 -8.77 -8.56
N PRO A 36 -4.25 -9.06 -9.47
CA PRO A 36 -5.39 -8.20 -9.76
C PRO A 36 -6.15 -7.72 -8.51
N ARG A 37 -6.36 -8.60 -7.53
CA ARG A 37 -7.08 -8.30 -6.28
C ARG A 37 -6.50 -7.13 -5.48
N TYR A 38 -5.17 -7.03 -5.40
CA TYR A 38 -4.50 -5.97 -4.62
C TYR A 38 -4.46 -4.66 -5.41
N GLY A 39 -4.25 -4.77 -6.73
CA GLY A 39 -4.33 -3.64 -7.65
C GLY A 39 -5.71 -2.99 -7.65
N GLU A 40 -6.75 -3.83 -7.79
CA GLU A 40 -8.15 -3.43 -7.80
C GLU A 40 -8.53 -2.68 -6.52
N PHE A 41 -8.07 -3.13 -5.36
CA PHE A 41 -8.31 -2.42 -4.10
C PHE A 41 -7.74 -0.99 -4.13
N VAL A 42 -6.52 -0.81 -4.63
CA VAL A 42 -5.92 0.53 -4.75
C VAL A 42 -6.69 1.37 -5.77
N TYR A 43 -7.03 0.80 -6.93
CA TYR A 43 -7.82 1.48 -7.95
C TYR A 43 -9.19 1.95 -7.42
N LYS A 44 -9.92 1.07 -6.73
CA LYS A 44 -11.17 1.42 -6.06
C LYS A 44 -10.99 2.48 -4.99
N THR A 45 -9.86 2.50 -4.28
CA THR A 45 -9.54 3.57 -3.32
C THR A 45 -9.46 4.92 -4.03
N LEU A 46 -8.80 4.98 -5.19
CA LEU A 46 -8.67 6.21 -5.96
C LEU A 46 -10.02 6.71 -6.49
N LEU A 47 -10.93 5.80 -6.84
CA LEU A 47 -12.27 6.12 -7.33
C LEU A 47 -13.34 6.31 -6.23
N ARG A 48 -12.96 6.30 -4.95
CA ARG A 48 -13.91 6.29 -3.80
C ARG A 48 -14.87 5.10 -3.80
N ALA A 49 -14.52 4.00 -4.47
CA ALA A 49 -15.38 2.83 -4.65
C ALA A 49 -15.21 1.74 -3.57
N ASN A 50 -14.24 1.86 -2.66
CA ASN A 50 -14.14 0.95 -1.52
C ASN A 50 -15.17 1.32 -0.45
N ALA A 51 -15.88 0.31 0.05
CA ALA A 51 -16.84 0.49 1.14
C ALA A 51 -16.14 0.86 2.45
N MET A 52 -16.27 2.13 2.84
CA MET A 52 -15.86 2.66 4.15
C MET A 52 -17.10 2.85 5.02
N GLN A 53 -16.95 2.78 6.35
CA GLN A 53 -18.09 2.73 7.27
C GLN A 53 -18.96 3.98 7.09
N TYR A 54 -18.34 5.16 7.00
CA TYR A 54 -19.06 6.43 6.82
C TYR A 54 -19.95 6.51 5.55
N LEU A 55 -19.75 5.64 4.56
CA LEU A 55 -20.62 5.59 3.38
C LEU A 55 -21.98 4.94 3.70
N PHE A 56 -22.11 4.23 4.82
CA PHE A 56 -23.37 3.68 5.34
C PHE A 56 -24.10 4.70 6.23
N GLN A 57 -24.36 5.88 5.67
CA GLN A 57 -24.93 7.07 6.34
C GLN A 57 -26.28 6.84 7.03
N TYR A 58 -27.02 5.80 6.63
CA TYR A 58 -28.33 5.44 7.17
C TYR A 58 -28.27 4.43 8.33
N ARG A 59 -27.08 4.01 8.75
CA ARG A 59 -26.92 3.08 9.89
C ARG A 59 -27.03 3.85 11.21
N SER A 60 -27.81 3.32 12.14
CA SER A 60 -27.88 3.77 13.54
C SER A 60 -27.41 2.64 14.47
N PRO A 61 -26.40 2.86 15.33
CA PRO A 61 -25.61 4.07 15.47
C PRO A 61 -24.73 4.36 14.25
N GLN A 62 -24.30 5.62 14.09
CA GLN A 62 -23.39 6.02 13.01
C GLN A 62 -22.11 5.17 13.07
N PRO A 63 -21.68 4.62 11.93
CA PRO A 63 -20.65 3.61 11.94
C PRO A 63 -19.27 4.23 12.13
N THR A 64 -18.60 3.81 13.20
CA THR A 64 -17.24 4.21 13.56
C THR A 64 -16.22 3.18 13.09
N CYS A 65 -14.93 3.54 13.12
CA CYS A 65 -13.87 2.58 12.85
C CYS A 65 -13.91 1.44 13.88
N ILE A 66 -13.95 0.21 13.39
CA ILE A 66 -14.06 -1.01 14.22
C ILE A 66 -12.83 -1.24 15.12
N PHE A 67 -11.71 -0.57 14.85
CA PHE A 67 -10.47 -0.74 15.61
C PHE A 67 -10.22 0.33 16.68
N CYS A 68 -10.75 1.54 16.51
CA CYS A 68 -10.43 2.67 17.39
C CYS A 68 -11.62 3.58 17.73
N GLY A 69 -12.83 3.30 17.22
CA GLY A 69 -14.03 4.08 17.52
C GLY A 69 -14.09 5.48 16.89
N SER A 70 -13.06 5.92 16.16
CA SER A 70 -13.05 7.23 15.49
C SER A 70 -13.95 7.25 14.24
N ASN A 71 -14.33 8.44 13.77
CA ASN A 71 -15.05 8.59 12.49
C ASN A 71 -14.21 8.04 11.34
N GLU A 72 -14.74 7.03 10.63
CA GLU A 72 -13.96 6.31 9.65
C GLU A 72 -14.13 6.88 8.24
N THR A 73 -13.19 7.71 7.86
CA THR A 73 -13.04 8.23 6.49
C THR A 73 -11.91 7.52 5.74
N TYR A 74 -11.74 7.82 4.45
CA TYR A 74 -10.55 7.39 3.69
C TYR A 74 -9.25 7.93 4.31
N GLN A 75 -9.25 9.20 4.74
CA GLN A 75 -8.10 9.80 5.40
C GLN A 75 -7.78 9.09 6.73
N HIS A 76 -8.81 8.76 7.51
CA HIS A 76 -8.65 7.98 8.71
C HIS A 76 -8.05 6.60 8.41
N PHE A 77 -8.65 5.85 7.48
CA PHE A 77 -8.18 4.53 7.05
C PHE A 77 -6.71 4.56 6.58
N LEU A 78 -6.34 5.56 5.76
CA LEU A 78 -5.01 5.63 5.16
C LEU A 78 -3.92 6.11 6.14
N PHE A 79 -4.23 7.07 7.02
CA PHE A 79 -3.20 7.82 7.75
C PHE A 79 -3.42 8.00 9.26
N ALA A 80 -4.62 7.76 9.80
CA ALA A 80 -4.91 8.07 11.22
C ALA A 80 -5.30 6.86 12.07
N CYS A 81 -5.79 5.78 11.46
CA CYS A 81 -6.24 4.59 12.18
C CYS A 81 -5.09 3.98 12.99
N ARG A 82 -5.24 3.88 14.32
CA ARG A 82 -4.20 3.32 15.21
C ARG A 82 -3.76 1.92 14.79
N TYR A 83 -4.72 1.06 14.42
CA TYR A 83 -4.43 -0.28 13.91
C TYR A 83 -3.60 -0.24 12.62
N GLY A 84 -4.02 0.58 11.65
CA GLY A 84 -3.30 0.72 10.38
C GLY A 84 -1.89 1.29 10.57
N LEU A 85 -1.72 2.27 11.46
CA LEU A 85 -0.42 2.84 11.81
C LEU A 85 0.49 1.81 12.48
N SER A 86 -0.05 0.95 13.35
CA SER A 86 0.70 -0.16 13.95
C SER A 86 1.15 -1.19 12.92
N VAL A 87 0.31 -1.53 11.93
CA VAL A 87 0.72 -2.40 10.81
C VAL A 87 1.85 -1.75 10.00
N TRP A 88 1.67 -0.48 9.63
CA TRP A 88 2.65 0.28 8.85
C TRP A 88 3.99 0.48 9.58
N HIS A 89 4.00 0.47 10.92
CA HIS A 89 5.22 0.59 11.72
C HIS A 89 6.30 -0.41 11.29
N HIS A 90 5.91 -1.65 10.96
CA HIS A 90 6.85 -2.67 10.49
C HIS A 90 7.45 -2.32 9.12
N PHE A 91 6.65 -1.78 8.21
CA PHE A 91 7.11 -1.42 6.86
C PHE A 91 7.88 -0.10 6.81
N LYS A 92 7.76 0.76 7.84
CA LYS A 92 8.60 1.96 7.99
C LYS A 92 10.10 1.65 8.08
N ARG A 93 10.47 0.38 8.31
CA ARG A 93 11.85 -0.10 8.18
C ARG A 93 12.42 0.09 6.78
N ILE A 94 11.59 0.04 5.73
CA ILE A 94 11.99 0.35 4.35
C ILE A 94 12.44 1.80 4.23
N GLN A 95 11.64 2.73 4.78
CA GLN A 95 11.97 4.15 4.82
C GLN A 95 13.27 4.42 5.58
N ARG A 96 13.50 3.74 6.72
CA ARG A 96 14.74 3.86 7.49
C ARG A 96 15.95 3.35 6.70
N ALA A 97 15.85 2.17 6.09
CA ALA A 97 16.93 1.55 5.34
C ALA A 97 17.32 2.36 4.09
N LEU A 98 16.34 2.96 3.41
CA LEU A 98 16.57 3.77 2.20
C LEU A 98 16.67 5.27 2.47
N GLN A 99 16.58 5.68 3.74
CA GLN A 99 16.58 7.07 4.19
C GLN A 99 15.59 7.94 3.40
N CYS A 100 14.36 7.44 3.21
CA CYS A 100 13.29 8.13 2.49
C CYS A 100 12.11 8.47 3.41
N PRO A 101 11.35 9.55 3.11
CA PRO A 101 10.19 9.92 3.92
C PRO A 101 9.05 8.92 3.76
N PHE A 102 8.26 8.73 4.82
CA PHE A 102 6.97 8.04 4.71
C PHE A 102 5.92 9.01 4.16
N PRO A 103 5.05 8.59 3.23
CA PRO A 103 4.01 9.46 2.69
C PRO A 103 3.09 10.05 3.76
N ARG A 104 2.84 11.35 3.67
CA ARG A 104 2.04 12.12 4.64
C ARG A 104 0.59 12.32 4.22
N ASN A 105 0.31 12.15 2.93
CA ASN A 105 -1.00 12.39 2.33
C ASN A 105 -1.21 11.44 1.14
N ALA A 106 -2.45 11.42 0.61
CA ALA A 106 -2.81 10.52 -0.49
C ALA A 106 -2.03 10.84 -1.78
N PHE A 107 -1.67 12.11 -2.00
CA PHE A 107 -0.86 12.51 -3.15
C PHE A 107 0.50 11.81 -3.12
N GLU A 108 1.25 11.98 -2.03
CA GLU A 108 2.56 11.37 -1.82
C GLU A 108 2.47 9.84 -1.84
N LEU A 109 1.38 9.27 -1.32
CA LEU A 109 1.21 7.82 -1.22
C LEU A 109 0.99 7.14 -2.58
N PHE A 110 0.12 7.74 -3.42
CA PHE A 110 -0.31 7.12 -4.66
C PHE A 110 0.43 7.66 -5.89
N PHE A 111 0.68 8.96 -5.95
CA PHE A 111 1.16 9.63 -7.16
C PHE A 111 2.63 10.02 -7.14
N GLU A 112 3.28 9.90 -5.98
CA GLU A 112 4.73 10.08 -5.84
C GLU A 112 5.43 8.80 -5.38
N LEU A 113 6.75 8.80 -5.56
CA LEU A 113 7.64 7.79 -5.03
C LEU A 113 8.30 8.36 -3.77
N PRO A 114 8.31 7.66 -2.63
CA PRO A 114 9.19 7.98 -1.50
C PRO A 114 10.64 8.00 -1.98
N LYS A 115 11.22 9.19 -2.15
CA LYS A 115 12.54 9.35 -2.78
C LYS A 115 13.64 8.90 -1.81
N PRO A 116 14.41 7.84 -2.11
CA PRO A 116 15.62 7.51 -1.36
C PRO A 116 16.62 8.67 -1.40
N GLN A 117 17.40 8.82 -0.33
CA GLN A 117 18.50 9.79 -0.31
C GLN A 117 19.54 9.47 -1.39
N ASP A 118 19.83 8.18 -1.59
CA ASP A 118 20.67 7.71 -2.68
C ASP A 118 19.84 7.46 -3.94
N GLY A 119 20.07 8.27 -4.98
CA GLY A 119 19.43 8.17 -6.29
C GLY A 119 19.58 6.80 -6.95
N TYR A 120 20.58 6.01 -6.55
CA TYR A 120 20.79 4.63 -7.00
C TYR A 120 19.58 3.73 -6.79
N TYR A 121 18.85 3.90 -5.68
CA TYR A 121 17.72 3.05 -5.29
C TYR A 121 16.38 3.46 -5.93
N VAL A 122 16.29 4.65 -6.54
CA VAL A 122 15.03 5.22 -7.07
C VAL A 122 14.35 4.27 -8.07
N ARG A 123 15.10 3.75 -9.05
CA ARG A 123 14.53 2.90 -10.11
C ARG A 123 14.04 1.54 -9.60
N GLY A 124 14.72 0.97 -8.60
CA GLY A 124 14.28 -0.27 -7.98
C GLY A 124 13.06 -0.05 -7.10
N LEU A 125 13.07 1.01 -6.29
CA LEU A 125 11.96 1.33 -5.40
C LEU A 125 10.70 1.70 -6.19
N LEU A 126 10.82 2.29 -7.39
CA LEU A 126 9.69 2.55 -8.28
C LEU A 126 8.89 1.29 -8.61
N LYS A 127 9.54 0.12 -8.67
CA LYS A 127 8.89 -1.17 -8.92
C LYS A 127 8.41 -1.85 -7.63
N ILE A 128 9.13 -1.66 -6.52
CA ILE A 128 8.82 -2.29 -5.23
C ILE A 128 7.69 -1.56 -4.49
N TRP A 129 7.69 -0.23 -4.47
CA TRP A 129 6.74 0.57 -3.69
C TRP A 129 5.27 0.29 -4.02
N PRO A 130 4.87 0.15 -5.29
CA PRO A 130 3.50 -0.21 -5.65
C PRO A 130 3.03 -1.54 -5.02
N ILE A 131 3.91 -2.54 -4.96
CA ILE A 131 3.62 -3.84 -4.34
C ILE A 131 3.41 -3.66 -2.84
N VAL A 132 4.34 -2.99 -2.15
CA VAL A 132 4.28 -2.78 -0.69
C VAL A 132 2.98 -2.08 -0.30
N ARG A 133 2.67 -0.93 -0.92
CA ARG A 133 1.45 -0.19 -0.56
C ARG A 133 0.17 -0.97 -0.84
N ALA A 134 0.10 -1.70 -1.96
CA ALA A 134 -1.08 -2.47 -2.32
C ALA A 134 -1.33 -3.62 -1.33
N CYS A 135 -0.30 -4.41 -1.03
CA CYS A 135 -0.43 -5.53 -0.10
C CYS A 135 -0.75 -5.08 1.32
N VAL A 136 -0.10 -4.03 1.83
CA VAL A 136 -0.32 -3.55 3.21
C VAL A 136 -1.73 -3.01 3.38
N TYR A 137 -2.16 -2.07 2.52
CA TYR A 137 -3.50 -1.50 2.67
C TYR A 137 -4.61 -2.51 2.38
N TYR A 138 -4.41 -3.42 1.44
CA TYR A 138 -5.36 -4.51 1.22
C TYR A 138 -5.52 -5.37 2.48
N GLN A 139 -4.44 -5.74 3.16
CA GLN A 139 -4.53 -6.55 4.38
C GLN A 139 -5.20 -5.79 5.53
N ILE A 140 -4.92 -4.49 5.70
CA ILE A 140 -5.61 -3.65 6.68
C ILE A 140 -7.11 -3.58 6.36
N TRP A 141 -7.47 -3.36 5.09
CA TRP A 141 -8.85 -3.33 4.65
C TRP A 141 -9.55 -4.67 4.81
N LEU A 142 -8.89 -5.78 4.50
CA LEU A 142 -9.44 -7.12 4.64
C LEU A 142 -9.75 -7.41 6.11
N GLN A 143 -8.82 -7.10 7.02
CA GLN A 143 -9.08 -7.26 8.46
C GLN A 143 -10.23 -6.39 8.94
N ARG A 144 -10.33 -5.17 8.44
CA ARG A 144 -11.46 -4.30 8.72
C ARG A 144 -12.79 -4.92 8.24
N ALA A 145 -12.81 -5.47 7.03
CA ALA A 145 -13.99 -6.11 6.45
C ALA A 145 -14.35 -7.38 7.24
N ASP A 146 -13.37 -8.21 7.59
CA ASP A 146 -13.56 -9.41 8.42
C ASP A 146 -14.18 -9.04 9.77
N ARG A 147 -13.63 -8.03 10.48
CA ARG A 147 -14.20 -7.58 11.75
C ARG A 147 -15.60 -6.97 11.64
N THR A 148 -16.00 -6.51 10.46
CA THR A 148 -17.33 -5.94 10.22
C THR A 148 -18.35 -7.01 9.85
N PHE A 149 -17.99 -7.93 8.96
CA PHE A 149 -18.92 -8.84 8.28
C PHE A 149 -18.75 -10.31 8.68
N ARG A 150 -17.63 -10.65 9.34
CA ARG A 150 -17.29 -12.01 9.81
C ARG A 150 -16.75 -11.95 11.25
N PRO A 151 -17.57 -11.51 12.22
CA PRO A 151 -17.14 -11.32 13.61
C PRO A 151 -16.74 -12.62 14.30
N ASP A 152 -17.17 -13.76 13.76
CA ASP A 152 -16.82 -15.13 14.14
C ASP A 152 -15.32 -15.45 13.94
N LEU A 153 -14.65 -14.75 13.01
CA LEU A 153 -13.23 -14.94 12.79
C LEU A 153 -12.39 -14.36 13.93
N THR A 154 -11.36 -15.11 14.34
CA THR A 154 -10.38 -14.67 15.34
C THR A 154 -9.73 -13.34 14.91
N PRO A 155 -9.83 -12.28 15.72
CA PRO A 155 -9.21 -11.00 15.40
C PRO A 155 -7.70 -11.13 15.28
N LYS A 156 -7.13 -10.65 14.18
CA LYS A 156 -5.67 -10.60 13.99
C LYS A 156 -5.07 -9.35 14.62
N THR A 157 -3.96 -9.53 15.33
CA THR A 157 -3.19 -8.41 15.85
C THR A 157 -2.56 -7.60 14.69
N PRO A 158 -2.15 -6.35 14.92
CA PRO A 158 -1.41 -5.59 13.90
C PRO A 158 -0.14 -6.31 13.41
N VAL A 159 0.55 -7.04 14.28
CA VAL A 159 1.76 -7.80 13.93
C VAL A 159 1.41 -8.97 13.02
N ASP A 160 0.36 -9.74 13.32
CA ASP A 160 -0.09 -10.84 12.46
C ASP A 160 -0.46 -10.32 11.08
N THR A 161 -1.19 -9.22 11.01
CA THR A 161 -1.57 -8.57 9.74
C THR A 161 -0.34 -8.07 8.97
N ALA A 162 0.65 -7.51 9.66
CA ALA A 162 1.91 -7.11 9.04
C ALA A 162 2.68 -8.32 8.48
N ILE A 163 2.74 -9.44 9.20
CA ILE A 163 3.39 -10.68 8.72
C ILE A 163 2.66 -11.22 7.49
N HIS A 164 1.32 -11.23 7.48
CA HIS A 164 0.55 -11.65 6.31
C HIS A 164 0.81 -10.74 5.11
N ALA A 165 0.82 -9.42 5.31
CA ALA A 165 1.15 -8.47 4.25
C ALA A 165 2.59 -8.68 3.74
N ALA A 166 3.55 -8.91 4.64
CA ALA A 166 4.95 -9.14 4.29
C ALA A 166 5.13 -10.41 3.45
N ASN A 167 4.48 -11.51 3.83
CA ASN A 167 4.51 -12.76 3.05
C ASN A 167 3.93 -12.57 1.63
N LEU A 168 2.86 -11.79 1.51
CA LEU A 168 2.31 -11.44 0.20
C LEU A 168 3.26 -10.56 -0.61
N ILE A 169 3.91 -9.58 0.03
CA ILE A 169 4.94 -8.77 -0.63
C ILE A 169 6.09 -9.67 -1.11
N LYS A 170 6.59 -10.57 -0.25
CA LYS A 170 7.66 -11.52 -0.61
C LYS A 170 7.30 -12.33 -1.85
N MET A 171 6.07 -12.84 -1.92
CA MET A 171 5.56 -13.55 -3.09
C MET A 171 5.55 -12.68 -4.35
N HIS A 172 5.04 -11.45 -4.27
CA HIS A 172 5.03 -10.51 -5.41
C HIS A 172 6.45 -10.11 -5.83
N LEU A 173 7.38 -9.97 -4.89
CA LEU A 173 8.78 -9.67 -5.18
C LEU A 173 9.47 -10.85 -5.88
N ARG A 174 9.15 -12.10 -5.52
CA ARG A 174 9.61 -13.29 -6.26
C ARG A 174 9.13 -13.27 -7.71
N LEU A 175 7.84 -12.98 -7.93
CA LEU A 175 7.27 -12.84 -9.28
C LEU A 175 7.95 -11.71 -10.06
N LEU A 176 8.08 -10.53 -9.43
CA LEU A 176 8.78 -9.39 -10.02
C LEU A 176 10.21 -9.75 -10.44
N LEU A 177 10.99 -10.41 -9.59
CA LEU A 177 12.36 -10.81 -9.94
C LEU A 177 12.41 -11.82 -11.08
N ARG A 178 11.43 -12.73 -11.18
CA ARG A 178 11.34 -13.73 -12.26
C ARG A 178 10.96 -13.08 -13.59
N ASP A 179 10.04 -12.13 -13.57
CA ASP A 179 9.50 -11.51 -14.78
C ASP A 179 10.44 -10.43 -15.35
N LEU A 180 11.32 -9.85 -14.52
CA LEU A 180 12.22 -8.80 -14.98
C LEU A 180 13.34 -9.34 -15.88
N PRO A 181 13.58 -8.72 -17.04
CA PRO A 181 14.72 -9.08 -17.87
C PRO A 181 16.02 -8.83 -17.10
N LEU A 182 16.87 -9.87 -17.06
CA LEU A 182 18.09 -9.97 -16.25
C LEU A 182 19.01 -8.73 -16.34
N LYS A 183 19.03 -8.02 -17.49
CA LYS A 183 20.05 -7.01 -17.77
C LYS A 183 19.72 -5.56 -17.38
N LYS A 184 18.46 -5.16 -17.14
CA LYS A 184 18.16 -3.73 -16.83
C LYS A 184 17.21 -3.49 -15.66
N GLY A 185 16.14 -4.28 -15.55
CA GLY A 185 15.18 -4.14 -14.45
C GLY A 185 15.62 -4.89 -13.20
N TYR A 186 16.14 -6.10 -13.40
CA TYR A 186 16.52 -7.02 -12.33
C TYR A 186 17.51 -6.41 -11.36
N SER A 187 18.67 -5.93 -11.85
CA SER A 187 19.73 -5.39 -10.98
C SER A 187 19.24 -4.24 -10.11
N LYS A 188 18.42 -3.33 -10.66
CA LYS A 188 17.88 -2.19 -9.89
C LYS A 188 16.97 -2.64 -8.76
N VAL A 189 16.11 -3.63 -8.99
CA VAL A 189 15.24 -4.21 -7.94
C VAL A 189 16.08 -5.00 -6.94
N PHE A 190 16.96 -5.88 -7.43
CA PHE A 190 17.83 -6.72 -6.61
C PHE A 190 18.66 -5.90 -5.64
N ASN A 191 19.25 -4.80 -6.09
CA ASN A 191 20.08 -3.94 -5.24
C ASN A 191 19.29 -3.26 -4.11
N VAL A 192 18.05 -2.84 -4.38
CA VAL A 192 17.16 -2.34 -3.32
C VAL A 192 16.85 -3.46 -2.32
N LEU A 193 16.49 -4.65 -2.79
CA LEU A 193 16.18 -5.78 -1.91
C LEU A 193 17.38 -6.20 -1.06
N ARG A 194 18.60 -6.16 -1.63
CA ARG A 194 19.84 -6.42 -0.91
C ARG A 194 20.09 -5.36 0.17
N ALA A 195 19.89 -4.07 -0.13
CA ALA A 195 19.98 -3.03 0.89
C ALA A 195 18.95 -3.23 2.03
N LEU A 196 17.71 -3.61 1.67
CA LEU A 196 16.66 -3.89 2.65
C LEU A 196 16.91 -5.14 3.50
N SER A 197 17.70 -6.11 3.01
CA SER A 197 18.05 -7.31 3.77
C SER A 197 18.96 -7.07 4.98
N ALA A 198 19.50 -5.86 5.13
CA ALA A 198 20.23 -5.46 6.33
C ALA A 198 19.32 -5.34 7.56
N ASP A 199 18.03 -5.06 7.37
CA ASP A 199 17.06 -5.10 8.48
C ASP A 199 16.58 -6.55 8.73
N PRO A 200 16.73 -7.09 9.95
CA PRO A 200 16.40 -8.49 10.23
C PRO A 200 14.93 -8.85 9.98
N TRP A 201 14.00 -7.93 10.26
CA TRP A 201 12.57 -8.19 10.10
C TRP A 201 12.18 -8.20 8.61
N LEU A 202 12.71 -7.25 7.83
CA LEU A 202 12.54 -7.24 6.37
C LEU A 202 13.16 -8.49 5.75
N LYS A 203 14.39 -8.83 6.15
CA LYS A 203 15.10 -10.05 5.69
C LYS A 203 14.26 -11.31 5.90
N LEU A 204 13.68 -11.45 7.09
CA LEU A 204 12.89 -12.61 7.48
C LEU A 204 11.53 -12.66 6.76
N HIS A 205 10.79 -11.56 6.70
CA HIS A 205 9.38 -11.58 6.30
C HIS A 205 9.09 -11.04 4.90
N VAL A 206 9.91 -10.13 4.36
CA VAL A 206 9.62 -9.40 3.12
C VAL A 206 10.54 -9.83 1.98
N ILE A 207 11.83 -10.01 2.25
CA ILE A 207 12.82 -10.22 1.19
C ILE A 207 12.81 -11.69 0.72
N PRO A 208 12.74 -11.94 -0.61
CA PRO A 208 12.86 -13.29 -1.16
C PRO A 208 14.20 -13.95 -0.85
N ASP A 209 14.17 -15.28 -0.67
CA ASP A 209 15.36 -16.04 -0.27
C ASP A 209 16.48 -16.01 -1.32
N SER A 210 16.11 -15.85 -2.60
CA SER A 210 17.03 -15.69 -3.72
C SER A 210 17.89 -14.41 -3.68
N VAL A 211 17.62 -13.49 -2.75
CA VAL A 211 18.42 -12.27 -2.53
C VAL A 211 19.47 -12.46 -1.44
N HIS A 212 19.34 -13.51 -0.61
CA HIS A 212 20.27 -13.79 0.50
C HIS A 212 21.50 -14.60 0.06
N ALA A 213 21.44 -15.23 -1.11
CA ALA A 213 22.55 -15.93 -1.75
C ALA A 213 23.53 -14.93 -2.40
#